data_AF-A0A8X6SWW3-F1
#
_entry.id   AF-A0A8X6SWW3-F1
#
_cell.length_a   1.000
_cell.length_b   1.000
_cell.length_c   1.000
_cell.angle_alpha   90.00
_cell.angle_beta   90.00
_cell.angle_gamma   90.00
#
_symmetry.space_group_name_H-M   'P 1'
#
loop_
_entity.id
_entity.type
_entity.pdbx_description
1 polymer ?
#
loop_
_entity_poly.entity_id
_entity_poly.type
_entity_poly.pdbx_seq_one_letter_code
_entity_poly.pdbx_strand_id
1 'polypeptide(L)'
;MKKNPFNFKHYNLNHISLSENGIQIPTTAYTPDYAKDLYARNYLSLFTDLAQHKTNVSYDDYKENICLYVFDLTQDKSASEPFGNVTRSGDISIHLKFDAELPETATLIAYMEMPSLIEIDKSRNVFIDY
;
A
#
# COMPACT_ATOMS: atom_id res chain seq x y z
N MET A 1 0.02 -29.59 5.23
CA MET A 1 -0.77 -28.44 4.71
C MET A 1 0.18 -27.28 4.49
N LYS A 2 0.21 -26.72 3.28
CA LYS A 2 0.99 -25.52 2.96
C LYS A 2 0.20 -24.33 3.52
N LYS A 3 0.64 -23.73 4.63
CA LYS A 3 -0.01 -22.52 5.16
C LYS A 3 0.23 -21.39 4.17
N ASN A 4 -0.82 -20.68 3.75
CA ASN A 4 -0.66 -19.43 3.02
C ASN A 4 -0.08 -18.41 4.01
N PRO A 5 1.14 -17.88 3.78
CA PRO A 5 1.72 -16.87 4.67
C PRO A 5 0.99 -15.52 4.56
N PHE A 6 0.21 -15.31 3.50
CA PHE A 6 -0.57 -14.09 3.25
C PHE A 6 -2.03 -14.38 3.58
N ASN A 7 -2.39 -14.23 4.86
CA ASN A 7 -3.76 -14.34 5.36
C ASN A 7 -4.13 -13.04 6.08
N PHE A 8 -4.22 -11.95 5.33
CA PHE A 8 -4.56 -10.64 5.89
C PHE A 8 -6.08 -10.49 5.90
N LYS A 9 -6.65 -10.39 7.10
CA LYS A 9 -8.09 -10.20 7.27
C LYS A 9 -8.43 -8.72 7.10
N HIS A 10 -9.55 -8.45 6.43
CA HIS A 10 -10.07 -7.10 6.28
C HIS A 10 -10.66 -6.52 7.59
N TYR A 11 -11.02 -7.35 8.57
CA TYR A 11 -11.59 -6.95 9.86
C TYR A 11 -12.79 -5.98 9.79
N ASN A 12 -13.57 -6.05 8.70
CA ASN A 12 -14.63 -5.07 8.39
C ASN A 12 -14.15 -3.62 8.42
N LEU A 13 -12.92 -3.36 7.96
CA LEU A 13 -12.46 -2.02 7.65
C LEU A 13 -13.44 -1.38 6.68
N ASN A 14 -13.95 -0.18 6.98
CA ASN A 14 -14.88 0.57 6.13
C ASN A 14 -14.32 1.91 5.66
N HIS A 15 -13.13 2.27 6.12
CA HIS A 15 -12.43 3.47 5.69
C HIS A 15 -10.92 3.30 5.85
N ILE A 16 -10.18 3.63 4.80
CA ILE A 16 -8.72 3.84 4.86
C ILE A 16 -8.30 5.02 4.00
N SER A 17 -7.50 5.90 4.58
CA SER A 17 -6.82 6.99 3.90
C SER A 17 -5.37 7.06 4.34
N LEU A 18 -4.49 7.36 3.39
CA LEU A 18 -3.10 7.69 3.63
C LEU A 18 -2.90 9.17 3.29
N SER A 19 -2.08 9.88 4.06
CA SER A 19 -1.63 11.22 3.71
C SER A 19 -0.13 11.37 3.86
N GLU A 20 0.50 12.06 2.91
CA GLU A 20 1.88 12.51 2.98
C GLU A 20 1.87 14.01 3.28
N ASN A 21 2.50 14.43 4.39
CA ASN A 21 2.56 15.83 4.82
C ASN A 21 1.17 16.51 4.89
N GLY A 22 0.15 15.76 5.34
CA GLY A 22 -1.23 16.23 5.44
C GLY A 22 -2.02 16.22 4.12
N ILE A 23 -1.40 15.88 2.99
CA ILE A 23 -2.08 15.74 1.69
C ILE A 23 -2.49 14.29 1.49
N GLN A 24 -3.78 14.04 1.32
CA GLN A 24 -4.30 12.69 1.16
C GLN A 24 -3.97 12.09 -0.21
N ILE A 25 -3.50 10.84 -0.22
CA ILE A 25 -3.16 10.05 -1.40
C ILE A 25 -3.81 8.66 -1.26
N PRO A 26 -4.69 8.25 -2.21
CA PRO A 26 -5.31 9.07 -3.24
C PRO A 26 -6.27 10.12 -2.64
N THR A 27 -6.66 11.10 -3.44
CA THR A 27 -7.54 12.21 -3.02
C THR A 27 -8.88 11.77 -2.43
N THR A 28 -9.36 10.58 -2.81
CA THR A 28 -10.56 9.96 -2.24
C THR A 28 -10.16 8.72 -1.45
N ALA A 29 -10.52 8.69 -0.16
CA ALA A 29 -10.27 7.55 0.71
C ALA A 29 -10.95 6.29 0.17
N TYR A 30 -10.43 5.12 0.52
CA TYR A 30 -11.12 3.87 0.22
C TYR A 30 -12.17 3.63 1.30
N THR A 31 -13.41 3.36 0.89
CA THR A 31 -14.53 3.09 1.80
C THR A 31 -15.24 1.79 1.40
N PRO A 32 -14.59 0.63 1.57
CA PRO A 32 -15.21 -0.64 1.21
C PRO A 32 -16.38 -0.99 2.13
N ASP A 33 -17.31 -1.78 1.62
CA ASP A 33 -18.33 -2.48 2.41
C ASP A 33 -18.25 -3.97 2.07
N TYR A 34 -17.51 -4.71 2.89
CA TYR A 34 -17.29 -6.15 2.71
C TYR A 34 -18.53 -7.00 3.00
N ALA A 35 -19.51 -6.47 3.73
CA ALA A 35 -20.76 -7.17 3.99
C ALA A 35 -21.69 -7.14 2.76
N LYS A 36 -21.58 -6.09 1.93
CA LYS A 36 -22.34 -5.93 0.68
C LYS A 36 -21.51 -6.20 -0.58
N ASP A 37 -20.30 -6.75 -0.43
CA ASP A 37 -19.35 -6.99 -1.52
C ASP A 37 -19.02 -5.76 -2.37
N LEU A 38 -18.92 -4.59 -1.73
CA LEU A 38 -18.56 -3.32 -2.36
C LEU A 38 -17.10 -2.97 -2.06
N TYR A 39 -16.17 -3.65 -2.73
CA TYR A 39 -14.73 -3.41 -2.57
C TYR A 39 -13.96 -3.43 -3.90
N ALA A 40 -14.67 -3.29 -5.03
CA ALA A 40 -14.09 -3.32 -6.38
C ALA A 40 -12.94 -2.32 -6.58
N ARG A 41 -13.07 -1.10 -6.06
CA ARG A 41 -12.03 -0.09 -6.17
C ARG A 41 -10.73 -0.54 -5.49
N ASN A 42 -10.83 -1.14 -4.31
CA ASN A 42 -9.69 -1.59 -3.51
C ASN A 42 -9.01 -2.81 -4.15
N TYR A 43 -9.82 -3.71 -4.70
CA TYR A 43 -9.31 -4.83 -5.49
C TYR A 43 -8.53 -4.36 -6.72
N LEU A 44 -9.10 -3.41 -7.49
CA LEU A 44 -8.43 -2.87 -8.67
C LEU A 44 -7.16 -2.09 -8.31
N SER A 45 -7.17 -1.33 -7.20
CA SER A 45 -6.01 -0.55 -6.78
C SER A 45 -4.80 -1.41 -6.44
N LEU A 46 -5.01 -2.64 -5.98
CA LEU A 46 -3.92 -3.60 -5.77
C LEU A 46 -3.07 -3.77 -7.05
N PHE A 47 -3.69 -3.82 -8.22
CA PHE A 47 -2.97 -4.05 -9.48
C PHE A 47 -2.45 -2.76 -10.11
N THR A 48 -3.20 -1.66 -9.98
CA THR A 48 -2.76 -0.38 -10.54
C THR A 48 -1.58 0.18 -9.77
N ASP A 49 -1.61 0.09 -8.44
CA ASP A 49 -0.63 0.77 -7.59
C ASP A 49 0.61 -0.11 -7.35
N LEU A 50 0.52 -1.43 -7.57
CA LEU A 50 1.69 -2.30 -7.76
C LEU A 50 2.25 -2.25 -9.18
N ALA A 51 1.54 -1.62 -10.13
CA ALA A 51 1.76 -1.74 -11.57
C ALA A 51 1.94 -3.21 -12.04
N GLN A 52 1.26 -4.14 -11.38
CA GLN A 52 1.33 -5.57 -11.65
C GLN A 52 -0.05 -6.09 -12.05
N HIS A 53 -0.23 -6.30 -13.36
CA HIS A 53 -1.49 -6.80 -13.91
C HIS A 53 -1.55 -8.32 -14.03
N LYS A 54 -0.43 -9.02 -13.79
CA LYS A 54 -0.33 -10.48 -13.86
C LYS A 54 -0.22 -11.08 -12.47
N THR A 55 -1.34 -11.13 -11.76
CA THR A 55 -1.45 -11.90 -10.52
C THR A 55 -2.55 -12.95 -10.66
N ASN A 56 -2.52 -13.98 -9.81
CA ASN A 56 -3.60 -14.97 -9.74
C ASN A 56 -4.63 -14.64 -8.65
N VAL A 57 -4.74 -13.37 -8.25
CA VAL A 57 -5.65 -12.93 -7.19
C VAL A 57 -7.03 -12.67 -7.78
N SER A 58 -7.99 -13.52 -7.45
CA SER A 58 -9.40 -13.30 -7.82
C SER A 58 -10.04 -12.24 -6.92
N TYR A 59 -11.23 -11.78 -7.30
CA TYR A 59 -12.01 -10.83 -6.51
C TYR A 59 -12.29 -11.37 -5.09
N ASP A 60 -12.74 -12.62 -5.00
CA ASP A 60 -13.03 -13.28 -3.73
C ASP A 60 -11.75 -13.57 -2.93
N ASP A 61 -10.66 -13.96 -3.60
CA ASP A 61 -9.37 -14.23 -2.94
C ASP A 61 -8.77 -12.97 -2.31
N TYR A 62 -9.00 -11.81 -2.94
CA TYR A 62 -8.64 -10.52 -2.35
C TYR A 62 -9.35 -10.27 -1.02
N LYS A 63 -10.66 -10.51 -0.96
CA LYS A 63 -11.44 -10.32 0.27
C LYS A 63 -11.02 -11.28 1.37
N GLU A 64 -10.88 -12.56 1.04
CA GLU A 64 -10.75 -13.63 2.03
C GLU A 64 -9.31 -13.86 2.52
N ASN A 65 -8.30 -13.63 1.66
CA ASN A 65 -6.92 -14.03 1.98
C ASN A 65 -5.90 -12.88 1.91
N ILE A 66 -6.10 -11.87 1.06
CA ILE A 66 -5.03 -10.90 0.75
C ILE A 66 -5.26 -9.52 1.37
N CYS A 67 -6.47 -8.96 1.28
CA CYS A 67 -6.86 -7.62 1.75
C CYS A 67 -5.70 -6.62 1.98
N LEU A 68 -4.90 -6.37 0.94
CA LEU A 68 -3.82 -5.40 0.97
C LEU A 68 -4.32 -4.05 0.43
N TYR A 69 -3.78 -2.99 1.01
CA TYR A 69 -3.96 -1.62 0.54
C TYR A 69 -2.60 -1.09 0.11
N VAL A 70 -2.45 -0.92 -1.20
CA VAL A 70 -1.22 -0.42 -1.81
C VAL A 70 -1.47 1.02 -2.23
N PHE A 71 -0.47 1.87 -2.01
CA PHE A 71 -0.49 3.27 -2.37
C PHE A 71 0.79 3.58 -3.14
N ASP A 72 0.66 3.99 -4.39
CA ASP A 72 1.79 4.56 -5.11
C ASP A 72 2.00 6.00 -4.62
N LEU A 73 3.11 6.21 -3.91
CA LEU A 73 3.51 7.52 -3.40
C LEU A 73 4.45 8.27 -4.35
N THR A 74 4.78 7.75 -5.52
CA THR A 74 5.57 8.51 -6.51
C THR A 74 4.76 9.67 -7.07
N GLN A 75 5.44 10.76 -7.46
CA GLN A 75 4.75 11.98 -7.91
C GLN A 75 4.05 11.78 -9.26
N ASP A 76 4.62 10.90 -10.08
CA ASP A 76 4.23 10.60 -11.45
C ASP A 76 3.54 9.24 -11.61
N LYS A 77 3.27 8.53 -10.50
CA LYS A 77 2.72 7.17 -10.48
C LYS A 77 3.58 6.16 -11.24
N SER A 78 4.89 6.29 -11.09
CA SER A 78 5.90 5.48 -11.74
C SER A 78 6.62 4.56 -10.75
N ALA A 79 5.96 4.09 -9.68
CA ALA A 79 6.62 3.24 -8.65
C ALA A 79 7.32 2.00 -9.20
N SER A 80 6.92 1.52 -10.38
CA SER A 80 7.54 0.36 -11.06
C SER A 80 8.57 0.72 -12.13
N GLU A 81 8.82 2.00 -12.36
CA GLU A 81 9.72 2.49 -13.41
C GLU A 81 11.03 3.02 -12.82
N PRO A 82 12.16 2.94 -13.56
CA PRO A 82 13.46 3.38 -13.07
C PRO A 82 13.64 4.91 -13.06
N PHE A 83 12.57 5.69 -13.17
CA PHE A 83 12.65 7.14 -13.21
C PHE A 83 12.94 7.71 -11.81
N GLY A 84 13.93 8.60 -11.74
CA GLY A 84 14.31 9.27 -10.51
C GLY A 84 13.22 10.26 -10.08
N ASN A 85 12.41 9.87 -9.11
CA ASN A 85 11.58 10.80 -8.36
C ASN A 85 12.47 11.63 -7.43
N VAL A 86 12.11 12.91 -7.21
CA VAL A 86 12.86 13.78 -6.30
C VAL A 86 12.74 13.24 -4.87
N THR A 87 13.89 13.00 -4.22
CA THR A 87 13.95 12.61 -2.81
C THR A 87 13.28 13.67 -1.96
N ARG A 88 12.40 13.24 -1.06
CA ARG A 88 11.68 14.10 -0.14
C ARG A 88 11.50 13.41 1.20
N SER A 89 11.46 14.23 2.24
CA SER A 89 11.17 13.78 3.60
C SER A 89 9.80 14.31 4.03
N GLY A 90 9.11 13.55 4.87
CA GLY A 90 7.79 13.93 5.32
C GLY A 90 7.17 12.88 6.23
N ASP A 91 6.01 13.24 6.78
CA ASP A 91 5.23 12.38 7.64
C ASP A 91 4.18 11.63 6.82
N ILE A 92 4.12 10.31 7.01
CA ILE A 92 3.05 9.46 6.51
C ILE A 92 2.07 9.18 7.63
N SER A 93 0.81 9.57 7.43
CA SER A 93 -0.29 9.27 8.36
C SER A 93 -1.29 8.32 7.71
N ILE A 94 -1.66 7.25 8.42
CA ILE A 94 -2.65 6.27 7.98
C ILE A 94 -3.84 6.35 8.95
N HIS A 95 -5.04 6.56 8.39
CA HIS A 95 -6.28 6.58 9.17
C HIS A 95 -7.17 5.40 8.80
N LEU A 96 -7.52 4.60 9.80
CA LEU A 96 -8.34 3.41 9.65
C LEU A 96 -9.65 3.57 10.44
N LYS A 97 -10.77 3.16 9.87
CA LYS A 97 -12.03 2.96 10.61
C LYS A 97 -12.61 1.60 10.28
N PHE A 98 -13.17 0.97 11.29
CA PHE A 98 -13.78 -0.35 11.22
C PHE A 98 -15.28 -0.20 11.48
N ASP A 99 -16.09 -0.95 10.73
CA ASP A 99 -17.55 -0.93 10.86
C ASP A 99 -18.05 -1.70 12.08
N ALA A 100 -17.18 -2.53 12.66
CA ALA A 100 -17.44 -3.31 13.85
C ALA A 100 -16.24 -3.26 14.80
N GLU A 101 -16.49 -3.56 16.07
CA GLU A 101 -15.43 -3.78 17.04
C GLU A 101 -14.51 -4.93 16.57
N LEU A 102 -13.21 -4.75 16.74
CA LEU A 102 -12.25 -5.80 16.43
C LEU A 102 -12.48 -6.97 17.39
N PRO A 103 -12.71 -8.19 16.89
CA PRO A 103 -13.00 -9.35 17.75
C PRO A 103 -11.77 -9.81 18.53
N GLU A 104 -10.58 -9.37 18.11
CA GLU A 104 -9.28 -9.72 18.67
C GLU A 104 -8.30 -8.57 18.44
N THR A 105 -7.18 -8.56 19.18
CA THR A 105 -6.08 -7.63 18.91
C THR A 105 -5.53 -7.89 17.51
N ALA A 106 -5.63 -6.89 16.63
CA ALA A 106 -5.08 -6.95 15.28
C ALA A 106 -3.71 -6.28 15.21
N THR A 107 -2.82 -6.84 14.39
CA THR A 107 -1.52 -6.24 14.05
C THR A 107 -1.60 -5.63 12.66
N LEU A 108 -1.36 -4.32 12.56
CA LEU A 108 -1.17 -3.65 11.27
C LEU A 108 0.30 -3.80 10.85
N ILE A 109 0.53 -4.35 9.66
CA ILE A 109 1.85 -4.38 9.04
C ILE A 109 1.91 -3.25 8.00
N ALA A 110 2.80 -2.30 8.22
CA ALA A 110 3.12 -1.26 7.25
C ALA A 110 4.46 -1.59 6.58
N TYR A 111 4.49 -1.55 5.25
CA TYR A 111 5.68 -1.79 4.44
C TYR A 111 5.78 -0.68 3.39
N MET A 112 7.00 -0.22 3.13
CA MET A 112 7.29 0.81 2.16
C MET A 112 8.53 0.44 1.36
N GLU A 113 8.43 0.59 0.05
CA GLU A 113 9.56 0.48 -0.88
C GLU A 113 9.97 1.90 -1.28
N MET A 114 11.26 2.22 -1.15
CA MET A 114 11.83 3.52 -1.52
C MET A 114 13.20 3.31 -2.20
N PRO A 115 13.56 4.14 -3.18
CA PRO A 115 14.88 4.11 -3.77
C PRO A 115 15.94 4.58 -2.75
N SER A 116 17.10 3.92 -2.74
CA SER A 116 18.30 4.41 -2.06
C SER A 116 19.28 4.97 -3.08
N LEU A 117 19.86 6.14 -2.80
CA LEU A 117 20.87 6.76 -3.66
C LEU A 117 22.28 6.34 -3.20
N ILE A 118 23.05 5.76 -4.12
CA ILE A 118 24.48 5.50 -3.94
C ILE A 118 25.23 6.38 -4.94
N GLU A 119 25.95 7.38 -4.45
CA GLU A 119 26.80 8.24 -5.26
C GLU A 119 28.26 7.79 -5.14
N ILE A 120 28.94 7.63 -6.28
CA ILE A 120 30.37 7.34 -6.34
C ILE A 120 31.08 8.50 -7.02
N ASP A 121 31.94 9.19 -6.30
CA ASP A 121 32.69 10.31 -6.87
C ASP A 121 33.89 9.85 -7.71
N LYS A 122 34.55 10.80 -8.38
CA LYS A 122 35.74 10.53 -9.21
C LYS A 122 36.90 9.93 -8.41
N SER A 123 36.93 10.14 -7.10
CA SER A 123 37.95 9.63 -6.17
C SER A 123 37.57 8.26 -5.60
N ARG A 124 36.46 7.65 -6.05
CA ARG A 124 35.88 6.40 -5.55
C ARG A 124 35.39 6.47 -4.10
N ASN A 125 35.07 7.67 -3.61
CA ASN A 125 34.32 7.80 -2.37
C ASN A 125 32.88 7.38 -2.64
N VAL A 126 32.34 6.56 -1.75
CA VAL A 126 30.95 6.07 -1.83
C VAL A 126 30.13 6.82 -0.79
N PHE A 127 29.10 7.52 -1.24
CA PHE A 127 28.12 8.20 -0.41
C PHE A 127 26.79 7.45 -0.53
N ILE A 128 26.13 7.21 0.59
CA ILE A 128 24.87 6.47 0.65
C ILE A 128 23.88 7.31 1.46
N ASP A 129 22.67 7.47 0.92
CA ASP A 129 21.51 8.03 1.61
C ASP A 129 20.79 6.91 2.39
N TYR A 130 20.53 7.12 3.68
CA TYR A 130 19.78 6.20 4.57
C TYR A 130 18.68 6.96 5.31
#